data_AF-A0A8T5EBF3-F1
#
_entry.id   AF-A0A8T5EBF3-F1
#
_cell.length_a   1.000
_cell.length_b   1.000
_cell.length_c   1.000
_cell.angle_alpha   90.00
_cell.angle_beta   90.00
_cell.angle_gamma   90.00
#
_symmetry.space_group_name_H-M   'P 1'
#
loop_
_entity.id
_entity.type
_entity.pdbx_description
1 polymer ?
#
loop_
_entity_poly.entity_id
_entity_poly.type
_entity_poly.pdbx_seq_one_letter_code
_entity_poly.pdbx_strand_id
1 'polypeptide(L)' 'MPQTGIVKYHVKLSYDVDGLVERADIIGAIFGQTEGLLGPEMNLNELQRVSKVGRIEVIAKSTSNTTNGNA' A
#
# COMPACT_ATOMS: atom_id res chain seq x y z
N MET A 1 -0.73 20.04 -13.93
CA MET A 1 -1.73 19.42 -13.02
C MET A 1 -1.60 20.13 -11.68
N PRO A 2 -2.68 20.64 -11.07
CA PRO A 2 -2.56 21.44 -9.85
C PRO A 2 -2.16 20.53 -8.69
N GLN A 3 -1.08 20.91 -8.01
CA GLN A 3 -0.51 20.19 -6.87
C GLN A 3 -1.50 20.26 -5.71
N THR A 4 -2.35 19.24 -5.60
CA THR A 4 -3.40 19.14 -4.59
C THR A 4 -2.77 18.66 -3.28
N GLY A 5 -2.59 19.57 -2.32
CA GLY A 5 -2.08 19.26 -0.98
C GLY A 5 -0.57 19.00 -0.91
N ILE A 6 0.08 19.49 0.15
CA ILE A 6 1.50 19.21 0.41
C ILE A 6 1.60 17.76 0.89
N VAL A 7 1.95 16.85 -0.01
CA VAL A 7 2.25 15.45 0.34
C VAL A 7 3.57 15.43 1.11
N LYS A 8 3.51 15.13 2.41
CA LYS A 8 4.70 15.11 3.29
C LYS A 8 5.60 13.90 3.05
N TYR A 9 4.99 12.75 2.73
CA TYR A 9 5.68 11.48 2.53
C TYR A 9 5.13 10.76 1.30
N HIS A 10 6.02 10.18 0.50
CA HIS A 10 5.67 9.28 -0.60
C HIS A 10 6.29 7.91 -0.28
N VAL A 11 5.44 6.99 0.16
CA VAL A 11 5.83 5.61 0.48
C VAL A 11 5.87 4.81 -0.82
N LYS A 12 6.91 3.99 -0.98
CA LYS A 12 7.07 3.08 -2.13
C LYS A 12 7.38 1.69 -1.61
N LEU A 13 6.72 0.70 -2.18
CA LEU A 13 6.78 -0.70 -1.79
C LEU A 13 6.97 -1.55 -3.05
N SER A 14 7.68 -2.66 -2.89
CA SER A 14 7.75 -3.73 -3.88
C SER A 14 7.32 -5.02 -3.19
N TYR A 15 6.55 -5.84 -3.89
CA TYR A 15 6.06 -7.11 -3.34
C TYR A 15 6.19 -8.22 -4.38
N ASP A 16 6.33 -9.44 -3.86
CA ASP A 16 6.30 -10.69 -4.60
C ASP A 16 5.42 -11.66 -3.84
N VAL A 17 4.49 -12.30 -4.55
CA VAL A 17 3.49 -13.19 -3.99
C VAL A 17 3.48 -14.48 -4.79
N ASP A 18 3.61 -15.60 -4.08
CA ASP A 18 3.37 -16.92 -4.63
C ASP A 18 1.86 -17.19 -4.67
N GLY A 19 1.27 -17.00 -5.85
CA GLY A 19 -0.16 -17.06 -6.07
C GLY A 19 -0.73 -15.90 -6.88
N LEU A 20 -2.00 -16.08 -7.28
CA LEU A 20 -2.82 -15.04 -7.89
C LEU A 20 -3.47 -14.22 -6.80
N VAL A 21 -3.25 -12.91 -6.82
CA VAL A 21 -3.86 -11.98 -5.86
C VAL A 21 -4.39 -10.76 -6.59
N GLU A 22 -5.47 -10.19 -6.06
CA GLU A 22 -6.05 -8.97 -6.59
C GLU A 22 -5.52 -7.73 -5.84
N ARG A 23 -5.79 -6.55 -6.41
CA ARG A 23 -5.42 -5.27 -5.79
C ARG A 23 -5.94 -5.13 -4.36
N ALA A 24 -7.14 -5.62 -4.07
CA ALA A 24 -7.72 -5.56 -2.73
C ALA A 24 -6.90 -6.37 -1.71
N ASP A 25 -6.44 -7.56 -2.11
CA ASP A 25 -5.61 -8.44 -1.27
C ASP A 25 -4.25 -7.81 -0.99
N ILE A 26 -3.63 -7.22 -2.01
CA ILE A 26 -2.33 -6.53 -1.88
C ILE A 26 -2.46 -5.34 -0.92
N ILE A 27 -3.53 -4.55 -1.03
CA ILE A 27 -3.78 -3.44 -0.10
C ILE A 27 -3.97 -4.00 1.31
N GLY A 28 -4.82 -5.01 1.49
CA GLY A 28 -5.03 -5.65 2.79
C GLY A 28 -3.73 -6.17 3.41
N ALA A 29 -2.86 -6.79 2.61
CA ALA A 29 -1.56 -7.26 3.04
C ALA A 29 -0.64 -6.11 3.46
N ILE A 30 -0.62 -4.97 2.74
CA ILE A 30 0.18 -3.79 3.14
C ILE A 30 -0.29 -3.26 4.49
N PHE A 31 -1.59 -3.11 4.70
CA PHE A 31 -2.12 -2.63 5.99
C PHE A 31 -1.84 -3.62 7.13
N GLY A 32 -2.07 -4.92 6.90
CA GLY A 32 -1.84 -5.95 7.90
C GLY A 32 -0.36 -6.14 8.24
N GLN A 33 0.53 -6.13 7.26
CA GLN A 33 1.97 -6.31 7.48
C GLN A 33 2.62 -5.08 8.12
N THR A 34 2.11 -3.86 7.85
CA THR A 34 2.66 -2.64 8.47
C THR A 34 2.16 -2.39 9.89
N GLU A 35 1.08 -3.07 10.30
CA GLU A 35 0.55 -2.98 11.65
C GLU A 35 1.58 -3.44 12.68
N GLY A 36 1.90 -2.56 13.63
CA GLY A 36 2.90 -2.83 14.67
C GLY A 36 4.36 -2.64 14.25
N LEU A 37 4.68 -2.49 12.96
CA LEU A 37 6.07 -2.29 12.51
C LEU A 37 6.54 -0.84 12.55
N LEU A 38 5.69 0.11 12.17
CA LEU A 38 6.10 1.51 11.92
C LEU A 38 5.88 2.44 13.13
N GLY A 39 5.50 1.90 14.28
CA GLY A 39 5.12 2.68 15.46
C GLY A 39 3.74 3.33 15.35
N PRO A 40 3.21 3.88 16.46
CA PRO A 40 1.82 4.33 16.55
C PRO A 40 1.49 5.52 15.63
N GLU A 41 2.48 6.37 15.34
CA GLU A 41 2.33 7.57 14.52
C GLU A 41 2.40 7.31 13.01
N MET A 42 2.86 6.12 12.59
CA MET A 42 2.84 5.66 11.20
C MET A 42 1.93 4.44 10.99
N ASN A 43 0.99 4.20 11.90
CA ASN A 43 -0.05 3.20 11.70
C ASN A 43 -0.97 3.61 10.55
N LEU A 44 -0.96 2.85 9.45
CA LEU A 44 -1.71 3.17 8.23
C LEU A 44 -3.23 3.16 8.45
N ASN A 45 -3.77 2.27 9.30
CA ASN A 45 -5.20 2.22 9.62
C ASN A 45 -5.66 3.52 10.30
N GLU A 46 -4.88 3.98 11.27
CA GLU A 46 -5.16 5.24 11.97
C GLU A 46 -5.02 6.44 11.05
N LEU A 47 -3.96 6.48 10.24
CA LEU A 47 -3.75 7.54 9.26
C LEU A 47 -4.89 7.57 8.22
N GLN A 48 -5.40 6.43 7.78
CA GLN A 48 -6.56 6.36 6.88
C GLN A 48 -7.83 6.89 7.57
N ARG A 49 -8.08 6.49 8.83
CA ARG A 49 -9.22 6.96 9.63
C ARG A 49 -9.25 8.48 9.77
N VAL A 50 -8.10 9.10 9.99
CA VAL A 50 -7.98 10.57 10.08
C VAL A 50 -7.75 11.25 8.71
N SER A 51 -7.97 10.54 7.60
CA SER A 51 -7.83 11.06 6.23
C SER A 51 -6.45 11.63 5.90
N LYS A 52 -5.40 11.08 6.52
CA LYS A 52 -3.98 11.40 6.27
C LYS A 52 -3.31 10.43 5.29
N VAL A 53 -3.96 9.32 4.93
CA VAL A 53 -3.56 8.49 3.79
C VAL A 53 -4.24 9.02 2.53
N GLY A 54 -3.43 9.33 1.53
CA GLY A 54 -3.92 9.77 0.22
C GLY A 54 -4.27 8.60 -0.69
N ARG A 55 -3.98 8.76 -1.99
CA ARG A 55 -4.21 7.72 -2.99
C ARG A 55 -3.21 6.57 -2.82
N ILE A 56 -3.70 5.34 -2.80
CA ILE A 56 -2.88 4.12 -2.88
C ILE A 56 -2.95 3.60 -4.30
N GLU A 57 -1.84 3.68 -5.01
CA GLU A 57 -1.68 3.12 -6.35
C GLU A 57 -1.00 1.76 -6.25
N VAL A 58 -1.55 0.74 -6.93
CA VAL A 58 -0.98 -0.60 -6.93
C VAL A 58 -0.85 -1.02 -8.38
N ILE A 59 0.36 -1.40 -8.77
CA ILE A 59 0.66 -1.97 -10.07
C ILE A 59 0.98 -3.43 -9.81
N ALA A 60 0.14 -4.33 -10.30
CA ALA A 60 0.32 -5.77 -10.19
C ALA A 60 0.54 -6.37 -11.58
N LYS A 61 1.48 -7.31 -11.67
CA LYS A 61 1.68 -8.18 -12.83
C LYS A 61 1.54 -9.62 -12.34
N SER A 62 0.53 -10.30 -12.84
CA SER A 62 0.31 -11.72 -12.53
C SER A 62 0.74 -12.58 -13.70
N THR A 63 1.47 -13.64 -13.38
CA THR A 63 1.70 -14.79 -14.25
C THR A 63 0.82 -15.96 -13.77
N SER A 64 0.91 -17.13 -14.40
CA SER A 64 0.06 -18.29 -14.06
C SER A 64 0.10 -18.66 -12.57
N ASN A 65 1.24 -18.45 -11.90
CA ASN A 65 1.45 -18.89 -10.52
C ASN A 65 1.96 -17.80 -9.58
N THR A 66 2.41 -16.64 -10.07
CA THR A 66 3.01 -15.61 -9.21
C THR A 66 2.50 -14.22 -9.55
N THR A 67 2.45 -13.35 -8.55
CA THR A 67 2.10 -11.95 -8.72
C THR A 67 3.18 -11.08 -8.11
N ASN A 68 3.74 -10.17 -8.90
CA ASN A 68 4.72 -9.21 -8.42
C ASN A 68 4.35 -7.79 -8.85
N GLY A 69 4.88 -6.81 -8.14
CA GLY A 69 4.54 -5.44 -8.43
C GLY A 69 5.04 -4.41 -7.43
N ASN A 70 4.57 -3.19 -7.65
CA ASN A 70 4.95 -2.03 -6.86
C ASN A 70 3.68 -1.34 -6.34
N ALA A 71 3.80 -0.74 -5.16
CA ALA A 71 2.74 0.04 -4.51
C ALA A 71 3.30 1.32 -3.87
#